data_AF-A0A954JFC7-F1
#
_entry.id   AF-A0A954JFC7-F1
#
_cell.length_a   1.000
_cell.length_b   1.000
_cell.length_c   1.000
_cell.angle_alpha   90.00
_cell.angle_beta   90.00
_cell.angle_gamma   90.00
#
_symmetry.space_group_name_H-M   'P 1'
#
loop_
_entity.id
_entity.type
_entity.pdbx_description
1 polymer ?
#
loop_
_entity_poly.entity_id
_entity_poly.type
_entity_poly.pdbx_seq_one_letter_code
_entity_poly.pdbx_strand_id
1 'polypeptide(L)'
;MISRDSVKRMASAWDKHPRRGVLIVWIALCLIIIMAFVAYSVDLGLMVTCESELQNAADAGSMSGARALRNGRTAAIDTAQIWAEKNSAAGELVSLVPSEDVEIGIWDRDTDSFVPVPASSSTSPNAVRVTCRRQAARGTGLPLSFAPMIGVNSADLSASSVTTLRARDTMLVVDLSGSMNDDGKIKSIPYLGRAVVEQQLLKIWQDMGSPTFGNMGFTTTYVAPSSSSEESSSEESSSKESGGEEGSSSTNYAEVQAALGLDTVTYPFAGSSWNDYIAYVQSNPMLQTFGYDDQYGGLTLIDFWLSQANNSSTRPELWQTQEQPIGAVKSSVQLYCDIVGYSSGDDRVGLVAYSYPDTSGAILESPLTYDVNAVASIMWQRQAGHYSPYTNIGA
;
A
#
# COMPACT_ATOMS: atom_id res chain seq x y z
N MET A 1 -57.81 70.00 65.17
CA MET A 1 -58.32 70.23 63.80
C MET A 1 -57.29 71.01 63.01
N ILE A 2 -56.40 70.31 62.31
CA ILE A 2 -55.50 70.89 61.31
C ILE A 2 -56.27 70.86 59.98
N SER A 3 -56.45 72.02 59.37
CA SER A 3 -57.28 72.20 58.17
C SER A 3 -56.79 71.34 57.00
N ARG A 4 -57.74 70.67 56.33
CA ARG A 4 -57.57 69.85 55.11
C ARG A 4 -56.90 70.60 53.95
N ASP A 5 -56.74 71.92 54.03
CA ASP A 5 -56.10 72.74 52.99
C ASP A 5 -54.58 72.70 53.03
N SER A 6 -53.98 72.29 54.15
CA SER A 6 -52.51 72.17 54.31
C SER A 6 -51.93 70.98 53.54
N VAL A 7 -52.75 69.95 53.28
CA VAL A 7 -52.32 68.69 52.63
C VAL A 7 -52.39 68.80 51.10
N LYS A 8 -53.18 69.74 50.55
CA LYS A 8 -53.30 69.91 49.09
C LYS A 8 -52.13 70.66 48.43
N ARG A 9 -51.29 71.35 49.21
CA ARG A 9 -50.16 72.16 48.67
C ARG A 9 -48.84 71.41 48.55
N MET A 10 -48.76 70.13 48.94
CA MET A 10 -47.55 69.30 48.78
C MET A 10 -47.67 68.22 47.69
N ALA A 11 -48.77 68.20 46.93
CA ALA A 11 -48.97 67.25 45.81
C ALA A 11 -48.86 67.94 44.44
N SER A 12 -48.06 69.00 44.32
CA SER A 12 -47.92 69.78 43.10
C SER A 12 -46.47 70.22 42.89
N ALA A 13 -45.58 69.26 42.61
CA ALA A 13 -44.34 69.50 41.88
C ALA A 13 -43.67 68.17 41.47
N TRP A 14 -44.41 67.24 40.86
CA TRP A 14 -43.77 66.45 39.82
C TRP A 14 -44.03 67.17 38.52
N ASP A 15 -43.14 68.12 38.21
CA ASP A 15 -42.98 68.63 36.87
C ASP A 15 -42.59 67.43 35.98
N LYS A 16 -43.58 66.80 35.36
CA LYS A 16 -43.34 65.86 34.27
C LYS A 16 -42.88 66.72 33.11
N HIS A 17 -41.60 67.07 33.09
CA HIS A 17 -40.96 67.58 31.88
C HIS A 17 -41.35 66.62 30.74
N PRO A 18 -42.03 67.08 29.68
CA PRO A 18 -42.29 66.24 28.53
C PRO A 18 -40.93 65.87 27.95
N ARG A 19 -40.48 64.64 28.22
CA ARG A 19 -39.24 64.11 27.65
C ARG A 19 -39.41 64.13 26.14
N ARG A 20 -38.65 65.02 25.51
CA ARG A 20 -38.72 65.34 24.09
C ARG A 20 -38.54 64.05 23.28
N GLY A 21 -39.46 63.77 22.36
CA GLY A 21 -39.45 62.61 21.45
C GLY A 21 -38.25 62.51 20.52
N VAL A 22 -37.21 63.35 20.68
CA VAL A 22 -35.96 63.29 19.92
C VAL A 22 -35.28 61.93 20.05
N LEU A 23 -35.43 61.24 21.19
CA LEU A 23 -34.90 59.90 21.38
C LEU A 23 -35.52 58.88 20.41
N ILE A 24 -36.81 58.99 20.08
CA ILE A 24 -37.48 58.05 19.15
C ILE A 24 -36.94 58.21 17.72
N VAL A 25 -36.60 59.45 17.33
CA VAL A 25 -36.03 59.77 16.02
C VAL A 25 -34.63 59.16 15.90
N TRP A 26 -33.81 59.29 16.94
CA TRP A 26 -32.49 58.66 16.97
C TRP A 26 -32.56 57.13 16.98
N ILE A 27 -33.47 56.54 17.76
CA ILE A 27 -33.68 55.08 17.76
C ILE A 27 -34.10 54.60 16.37
N ALA A 28 -35.03 55.29 15.71
CA ALA A 28 -35.48 54.94 14.36
C ALA A 28 -34.32 55.00 13.34
N LEU A 29 -33.49 56.04 13.39
CA LEU A 29 -32.32 56.17 12.53
C LEU A 29 -31.29 55.05 12.79
N CYS A 30 -30.97 54.78 14.07
CA CYS A 30 -30.05 53.70 14.44
C CYS A 30 -30.58 52.32 14.01
N LEU A 31 -31.88 52.07 14.13
CA LEU A 31 -32.49 50.82 13.67
C LEU A 31 -32.33 50.63 12.16
N ILE A 32 -32.52 51.67 11.36
CA ILE A 32 -32.29 51.60 9.90
C ILE A 32 -30.84 51.22 9.59
N ILE A 33 -29.89 51.85 10.29
CA ILE A 33 -28.46 51.56 10.11
C ILE A 33 -28.12 50.12 10.52
N ILE A 34 -28.63 49.65 11.66
CA ILE A 34 -28.42 48.27 12.13
C ILE A 34 -29.03 47.27 11.14
N MET A 35 -30.24 47.52 10.64
CA MET A 35 -30.88 46.66 9.63
C MET A 35 -30.08 46.62 8.34
N ALA A 36 -29.48 47.74 7.91
CA ALA A 36 -28.59 47.78 6.75
C ALA A 36 -27.33 46.94 6.96
N PHE A 37 -26.71 46.97 8.16
CA PHE A 37 -25.56 46.13 8.47
C PHE A 37 -25.93 44.64 8.55
N VAL A 38 -27.10 44.29 9.08
CA VAL A 38 -27.60 42.90 9.11
C VAL A 38 -27.83 42.39 7.69
N ALA A 39 -28.53 43.18 6.87
CA ALA A 39 -28.74 42.88 5.45
C ALA A 39 -27.42 42.63 4.71
N TYR A 40 -26.46 43.53 4.87
CA TYR A 40 -25.13 43.41 4.28
C TYR A 40 -24.40 42.15 4.77
N SER A 41 -24.45 41.86 6.06
CA SER A 41 -23.78 40.69 6.65
C SER A 41 -24.36 39.37 6.12
N VAL A 42 -25.68 39.30 5.92
CA VAL A 42 -26.35 38.11 5.36
C VAL A 42 -25.96 37.90 3.91
N ASP A 43 -26.04 38.94 3.07
CA ASP A 43 -25.70 38.81 1.65
C ASP A 43 -24.21 38.50 1.45
N LEU A 44 -23.32 39.11 2.24
CA LEU A 44 -21.89 38.78 2.21
C LEU A 44 -21.64 37.33 2.68
N GLY A 45 -22.31 36.89 3.73
CA GLY A 45 -22.23 35.50 4.20
C GLY A 45 -22.67 34.49 3.14
N LEU A 46 -23.75 34.78 2.41
CA LEU A 46 -24.21 33.96 1.28
C LEU A 46 -23.19 33.92 0.15
N MET A 47 -22.60 35.05 -0.22
CA MET A 47 -21.57 35.11 -1.27
C MET A 47 -20.34 34.29 -0.92
N VAL A 48 -19.79 34.47 0.29
CA VAL A 48 -18.58 33.74 0.73
C VAL A 48 -18.84 32.23 0.85
N THR A 49 -20.03 31.85 1.32
CA THR A 49 -20.42 30.42 1.40
C THR A 49 -20.53 29.82 0.00
N CYS A 50 -21.21 30.50 -0.92
CA CYS A 50 -21.35 30.06 -2.29
C CYS A 50 -20.00 29.95 -3.01
N GLU A 51 -19.07 30.88 -2.77
CA GLU A 51 -17.72 30.82 -3.34
C GLU A 51 -16.93 29.62 -2.81
N SER A 52 -17.04 29.32 -1.51
CA SER A 52 -16.43 28.14 -0.90
C SER A 52 -16.99 26.83 -1.47
N GLU A 53 -18.31 26.77 -1.69
CA GLU A 53 -18.97 25.62 -2.31
C GLU A 53 -18.57 25.46 -3.78
N LEU A 54 -18.43 26.57 -4.53
CA LEU A 54 -17.88 26.55 -5.89
C LEU A 54 -16.43 26.07 -5.92
N GLN A 55 -15.62 26.43 -4.92
CA GLN A 55 -14.24 25.96 -4.82
C GLN A 55 -14.19 24.44 -4.61
N ASN A 56 -15.04 23.89 -3.73
CA ASN A 56 -15.15 22.44 -3.53
C ASN A 56 -15.53 21.72 -4.85
N ALA A 57 -16.45 22.30 -5.63
CA ALA A 57 -16.83 21.77 -6.93
C ALA A 57 -15.66 21.81 -7.93
N ALA A 58 -14.93 22.93 -7.98
CA ALA A 58 -13.77 23.09 -8.84
C ALA A 58 -12.64 22.12 -8.47
N ASP A 59 -12.37 21.91 -7.17
CA ASP A 59 -11.36 20.95 -6.69
C ASP A 59 -11.74 19.50 -7.02
N ALA A 60 -13.01 19.13 -6.84
CA ALA A 60 -13.51 17.81 -7.22
C ALA A 60 -13.38 17.57 -8.73
N GLY A 61 -13.72 18.57 -9.55
CA GLY A 61 -13.59 18.51 -11.00
C GLY A 61 -12.12 18.43 -11.44
N SER A 62 -11.25 19.32 -10.95
CA SER A 62 -9.86 19.39 -11.35
C SER A 62 -9.10 18.12 -10.95
N MET A 63 -9.33 17.58 -9.75
CA MET A 63 -8.66 16.37 -9.26
C MET A 63 -9.08 15.11 -10.01
N SER A 64 -10.38 14.99 -10.27
CA SER A 64 -10.92 13.84 -11.02
C SER A 64 -10.50 13.90 -12.50
N GLY A 65 -10.55 15.08 -13.11
CA GLY A 65 -10.07 15.32 -14.47
C GLY A 65 -8.57 15.05 -14.62
N ALA A 66 -7.75 15.56 -13.70
CA ALA A 66 -6.31 15.30 -13.68
C ALA A 66 -6.03 13.79 -13.60
N ARG A 67 -6.72 13.05 -12.72
CA ARG A 67 -6.58 11.58 -12.65
C ARG A 67 -6.97 10.87 -13.94
N ALA A 68 -7.99 11.36 -14.63
CA ALA A 68 -8.48 10.79 -15.88
C ALA A 68 -7.66 11.22 -17.12
N LEU A 69 -6.72 12.16 -16.98
CA LEU A 69 -5.83 12.63 -18.05
C LEU A 69 -5.03 11.50 -18.71
N ARG A 70 -4.70 10.47 -17.94
CA ARG A 70 -4.07 9.23 -18.42
C ARG A 70 -4.85 8.50 -19.51
N ASN A 71 -6.18 8.59 -19.47
CA ASN A 71 -7.08 7.94 -20.42
C ASN A 71 -7.36 8.85 -21.64
N GLY A 72 -6.67 9.99 -21.73
CA GLY A 72 -6.82 10.98 -22.79
C GLY A 72 -7.63 12.21 -22.39
N ARG A 73 -7.57 13.23 -23.26
CA ARG A 73 -8.18 14.55 -23.08
C ARG A 73 -9.69 14.49 -22.87
N THR A 74 -10.39 13.71 -23.69
CA THR A 74 -11.84 13.57 -23.61
C THR A 74 -12.26 12.98 -22.26
N ALA A 75 -11.61 11.89 -21.83
CA ALA A 75 -11.90 11.26 -20.54
C ALA A 75 -11.65 12.22 -19.36
N ALA A 76 -10.60 13.05 -19.42
CA ALA A 76 -10.35 14.08 -18.41
C ALA A 76 -11.47 15.12 -18.34
N ILE A 77 -11.94 15.60 -19.49
CA ILE A 77 -13.02 16.60 -19.56
C ILE A 77 -14.33 16.02 -19.03
N ASP A 78 -14.71 14.83 -19.50
CA ASP A 78 -15.96 14.16 -19.10
C ASP A 78 -15.95 13.87 -17.59
N THR A 79 -14.83 13.36 -17.08
CA THR A 79 -14.68 13.04 -15.65
C THR A 79 -14.71 14.32 -14.80
N ALA A 80 -14.00 15.38 -15.21
CA ALA A 80 -14.03 16.66 -14.52
C ALA A 80 -15.45 17.22 -14.40
N GLN A 81 -16.22 17.15 -15.50
CA GLN A 81 -17.60 17.59 -15.52
C GLN A 81 -18.46 16.79 -14.54
N ILE A 82 -18.44 15.45 -14.64
CA ILE A 82 -19.25 14.56 -13.79
C ILE A 82 -19.03 14.83 -12.30
N TRP A 83 -17.78 15.04 -11.87
CA TRP A 83 -17.48 15.21 -10.45
C TRP A 83 -17.72 16.62 -9.94
N ALA A 84 -17.50 17.66 -10.75
CA ALA A 84 -17.85 19.01 -10.37
C ALA A 84 -19.38 19.19 -10.28
N GLU A 85 -20.15 18.68 -11.25
CA GLU A 85 -21.62 18.81 -11.29
C GLU A 85 -22.36 17.98 -10.22
N LYS A 86 -21.65 17.08 -9.52
CA LYS A 86 -22.18 16.41 -8.32
C LYS A 86 -22.23 17.32 -7.09
N ASN A 87 -21.56 18.47 -7.13
CA ASN A 87 -21.57 19.44 -6.05
C ASN A 87 -22.67 20.47 -6.28
N SER A 88 -23.14 21.06 -5.18
CA SER A 88 -24.06 22.19 -5.19
C SER A 88 -23.39 23.43 -4.62
N ALA A 89 -23.84 24.59 -5.10
CA ALA A 89 -23.46 25.89 -4.56
C ALA A 89 -24.73 26.72 -4.35
N ALA A 90 -24.95 27.24 -3.15
CA ALA A 90 -26.17 27.91 -2.70
C ALA A 90 -27.45 27.12 -3.03
N GLY A 91 -27.41 25.80 -2.80
CA GLY A 91 -28.57 24.90 -2.94
C GLY A 91 -28.90 24.43 -4.36
N GLU A 92 -28.19 24.91 -5.38
CA GLU A 92 -28.36 24.47 -6.78
C GLU A 92 -27.15 23.68 -7.24
N LEU A 93 -27.36 22.71 -8.15
CA LEU A 93 -26.25 21.96 -8.74
C LEU A 93 -25.35 22.89 -9.57
N VAL A 94 -24.04 22.68 -9.46
CA VAL A 94 -23.07 23.34 -10.34
C VAL A 94 -23.25 22.80 -11.75
N SER A 95 -23.20 23.68 -12.74
CA SER A 95 -23.23 23.31 -14.16
C SER A 95 -21.98 23.86 -14.85
N LEU A 96 -21.29 22.99 -15.59
CA LEU A 96 -20.10 23.35 -16.35
C LEU A 96 -20.43 23.45 -17.84
N VAL A 97 -19.73 24.36 -18.51
CA VAL A 97 -19.63 24.40 -19.97
C VAL A 97 -18.23 23.89 -20.32
N PRO A 98 -18.06 22.61 -20.71
CA PRO A 98 -16.72 22.00 -20.81
C PRO A 98 -15.74 22.73 -21.71
N SER A 99 -16.21 23.36 -22.78
CA SER A 99 -15.38 24.14 -23.71
C SER A 99 -14.84 25.45 -23.13
N GLU A 100 -15.44 25.96 -22.05
CA GLU A 100 -15.07 27.23 -21.41
C GLU A 100 -14.46 27.05 -20.02
N ASP A 101 -14.93 26.03 -19.30
CA ASP A 101 -14.67 25.87 -17.87
C ASP A 101 -13.65 24.77 -17.55
N VAL A 102 -13.36 23.88 -18.50
CA VAL A 102 -12.37 22.81 -18.33
C VAL A 102 -11.22 23.02 -19.31
N GLU A 103 -10.06 23.38 -18.78
CA GLU A 103 -8.86 23.59 -19.55
C GLU A 103 -7.82 22.54 -19.16
N ILE A 104 -7.21 21.92 -20.17
CA ILE A 104 -6.11 21.00 -19.95
C ILE A 104 -4.83 21.68 -20.42
N GLY A 105 -3.79 21.59 -19.61
CA GLY A 105 -2.55 22.31 -19.82
C GLY A 105 -1.36 21.70 -19.10
N ILE A 106 -0.31 22.51 -19.01
CA ILE A 106 0.89 22.22 -18.24
C ILE A 106 0.91 23.15 -17.02
N TRP A 107 1.14 22.54 -15.86
CA TRP A 107 1.56 23.26 -14.67
C TRP A 107 3.09 23.28 -14.62
N ASP A 108 3.66 24.49 -14.67
CA ASP A 108 5.08 24.74 -14.45
C ASP A 108 5.30 25.08 -12.97
N ARG A 109 6.14 24.28 -12.32
CA ARG A 109 6.45 24.42 -10.89
C ARG A 109 7.40 25.57 -10.61
N ASP A 110 8.32 25.85 -11.52
CA ASP A 110 9.37 26.85 -11.26
C ASP A 110 8.77 28.26 -11.35
N THR A 111 7.75 28.42 -12.18
CA THR A 111 7.03 29.68 -12.38
C THR A 111 5.68 29.75 -11.68
N ASP A 112 5.26 28.69 -10.99
CA ASP A 112 3.95 28.54 -10.33
C ASP A 112 2.78 28.91 -11.25
N SER A 113 2.85 28.45 -12.51
CA SER A 113 1.95 28.92 -13.56
C SER A 113 1.30 27.78 -14.35
N PHE A 114 0.05 28.02 -14.75
CA PHE A 114 -0.70 27.13 -15.63
C PHE A 114 -0.72 27.68 -17.06
N VAL A 115 -0.27 26.88 -18.02
CA VAL A 115 -0.33 27.19 -19.45
C VAL A 115 -1.29 26.22 -20.14
N PRO A 116 -2.44 26.69 -20.66
CA PRO A 116 -3.35 25.85 -21.43
C PRO A 116 -2.65 25.27 -22.66
N VAL A 117 -2.83 23.98 -22.92
CA VAL A 117 -2.29 23.30 -24.10
C VAL A 117 -3.47 23.01 -25.04
N PRO A 118 -3.49 23.53 -26.28
CA PRO A 118 -4.54 23.22 -27.25
C PRO A 118 -4.58 21.73 -27.60
N ALA A 119 -5.75 21.20 -27.96
CA ALA A 119 -5.90 19.80 -28.35
C ALA A 119 -5.12 19.43 -29.64
N SER A 120 -4.72 20.41 -30.44
CA SER A 120 -3.89 20.24 -31.64
C SER A 120 -2.38 20.15 -31.36
N SER A 121 -1.96 20.37 -30.11
CA SER A 121 -0.55 20.29 -29.72
C SER A 121 -0.09 18.84 -29.54
N SER A 122 1.15 18.54 -29.92
CA SER A 122 1.83 17.28 -29.62
C SER A 122 2.39 17.23 -28.19
N THR A 123 2.25 18.30 -27.41
CA THR A 123 2.77 18.38 -26.04
C THR A 123 1.84 17.62 -25.08
N SER A 124 2.39 16.67 -24.33
CA SER A 124 1.65 15.95 -23.30
C SER A 124 1.29 16.88 -22.13
N PRO A 125 0.00 17.10 -21.83
CA PRO A 125 -0.40 17.90 -20.68
C PRO A 125 -0.21 17.12 -19.37
N ASN A 126 0.00 17.83 -18.26
CA ASN A 126 0.15 17.24 -16.92
C ASN A 126 -0.84 17.81 -15.88
N ALA A 127 -1.71 18.73 -16.29
CA ALA A 127 -2.60 19.45 -15.39
C ALA A 127 -3.97 19.75 -16.01
N VAL A 128 -4.98 19.84 -15.15
CA VAL A 128 -6.35 20.22 -15.50
C VAL A 128 -6.78 21.38 -14.61
N ARG A 129 -7.27 22.45 -15.23
CA ARG A 129 -7.90 23.59 -14.58
C ARG A 129 -9.41 23.51 -14.78
N VAL A 130 -10.17 23.60 -13.69
CA VAL A 130 -11.63 23.65 -13.72
C VAL A 130 -12.08 24.95 -13.08
N THR A 131 -13.00 25.66 -13.74
CA THR A 131 -13.59 26.91 -13.26
C THR A 131 -15.10 26.74 -13.10
N CYS A 132 -15.59 26.76 -11.86
CA CYS A 132 -17.02 26.72 -11.58
C CYS A 132 -17.57 28.14 -11.44
N ARG A 133 -18.75 28.40 -12.02
CA ARG A 133 -19.31 29.76 -12.11
C ARG A 133 -20.80 29.79 -11.76
N ARG A 134 -21.20 30.80 -10.99
CA ARG A 134 -22.60 31.25 -10.86
C ARG A 134 -22.69 32.65 -11.43
N GLN A 135 -23.28 32.79 -12.60
CA GLN A 135 -23.31 34.06 -13.33
C GLN A 135 -24.70 34.34 -13.88
N ALA A 136 -25.16 35.58 -13.77
CA ALA A 136 -26.43 36.04 -14.32
C ALA A 136 -26.51 35.78 -15.84
N ALA A 137 -25.39 35.93 -16.55
CA ALA A 137 -25.28 35.62 -17.99
C ALA A 137 -25.58 34.14 -18.32
N ARG A 138 -25.34 33.22 -17.38
CA ARG A 138 -25.66 31.78 -17.51
C ARG A 138 -27.01 31.41 -16.90
N GLY A 139 -27.77 32.39 -16.41
CA GLY A 139 -29.02 32.15 -15.67
C GLY A 139 -28.83 31.55 -14.29
N THR A 140 -27.59 31.48 -13.79
CA THR A 140 -27.23 30.84 -12.51
C THR A 140 -26.69 31.83 -11.47
N GLY A 141 -26.77 33.15 -11.71
CA GLY A 141 -26.32 34.16 -10.75
C GLY A 141 -26.87 33.92 -9.34
N LEU A 142 -26.08 34.19 -8.30
CA LEU A 142 -26.50 33.98 -6.92
C LEU A 142 -27.55 35.03 -6.55
N PRO A 143 -28.82 34.66 -6.29
CA PRO A 143 -29.81 35.63 -5.85
C PRO A 143 -29.43 36.19 -4.46
N LEU A 144 -29.46 37.51 -4.32
CA LEU A 144 -29.19 38.18 -3.04
C LEU A 144 -30.51 38.43 -2.29
N SER A 145 -30.46 38.44 -0.97
CA SER A 145 -31.65 38.51 -0.12
C SER A 145 -32.08 39.96 0.18
N PHE A 146 -31.12 40.87 0.42
CA PHE A 146 -31.42 42.25 0.82
C PHE A 146 -30.92 43.31 -0.15
N ALA A 147 -29.82 43.04 -0.88
CA ALA A 147 -29.31 43.86 -1.96
C ALA A 147 -30.32 44.22 -3.08
N PRO A 148 -31.41 43.45 -3.34
CA PRO A 148 -32.47 43.90 -4.25
C PRO A 148 -33.10 45.24 -3.84
N MET A 149 -33.09 45.59 -2.55
CA MET A 149 -33.63 46.87 -2.06
C MET A 149 -32.87 48.10 -2.58
N ILE A 150 -31.62 47.92 -3.02
CA ILE A 150 -30.78 48.94 -3.64
C ILE A 150 -30.54 48.68 -5.13
N GLY A 151 -31.31 47.77 -5.74
CA GLY A 151 -31.28 47.49 -7.18
C GLY A 151 -30.32 46.39 -7.62
N VAL A 152 -29.70 45.63 -6.70
CA VAL A 152 -28.79 44.53 -7.04
C VAL A 152 -29.47 43.19 -6.75
N ASN A 153 -29.94 42.51 -7.80
CA ASN A 153 -30.74 41.29 -7.65
C ASN A 153 -29.91 40.00 -7.49
N SER A 154 -28.68 40.00 -8.00
CA SER A 154 -27.80 38.83 -7.96
C SER A 154 -26.33 39.23 -7.94
N ALA A 155 -25.48 38.31 -7.48
CA ALA A 155 -24.03 38.38 -7.57
C ALA A 155 -23.48 37.33 -8.54
N ASP A 156 -22.45 37.71 -9.29
CA ASP A 156 -21.69 36.81 -10.14
C ASP A 156 -20.45 36.34 -9.38
N LEU A 157 -20.30 35.03 -9.23
CA LEU A 157 -19.23 34.38 -8.48
C LEU A 157 -18.57 33.30 -9.32
N SER A 158 -17.28 33.09 -9.11
CA SER A 158 -16.53 32.01 -9.74
C SER A 158 -15.39 31.56 -8.85
N ALA A 159 -15.10 30.27 -8.87
CA ALA A 159 -13.95 29.68 -8.19
C ALA A 159 -13.23 28.74 -9.18
N SER A 160 -11.91 28.62 -9.05
CA SER A 160 -11.10 27.81 -9.96
C SER A 160 -10.09 26.97 -9.22
N SER A 161 -9.80 25.79 -9.75
CA SER A 161 -8.82 24.86 -9.20
C SER A 161 -7.97 24.30 -10.31
N VAL A 162 -6.66 24.17 -10.05
CA VAL A 162 -5.72 23.48 -10.93
C VAL A 162 -5.17 22.27 -10.19
N THR A 163 -5.35 21.08 -10.76
CA THR A 163 -4.70 19.88 -10.25
C THR A 163 -3.71 19.36 -11.30
N THR A 164 -2.51 19.01 -10.83
CA THR A 164 -1.47 18.36 -11.62
C THR A 164 -1.23 16.93 -11.13
N LEU A 165 -1.02 16.00 -12.07
CA LEU A 165 -0.47 14.69 -11.77
C LEU A 165 1.03 14.82 -11.58
N ARG A 166 1.53 14.40 -10.43
CA ARG A 166 2.97 14.43 -10.11
C ARG A 166 3.58 13.05 -10.23
N ALA A 167 4.68 12.99 -10.96
CA ALA A 167 5.65 11.91 -10.90
C ALA A 167 6.15 11.69 -9.47
N ARG A 168 6.31 10.43 -9.08
CA ARG A 168 6.87 9.99 -7.81
C ARG A 168 8.04 9.04 -8.07
N ASP A 169 9.07 9.18 -7.26
CA ASP A 169 10.15 8.21 -7.18
C ASP A 169 9.92 7.33 -5.96
N THR A 170 9.85 6.01 -6.17
CA THR A 170 9.72 5.04 -5.08
C THR A 170 10.87 4.04 -5.10
N MET A 171 11.48 3.79 -3.94
CA MET A 171 12.47 2.73 -3.76
C MET A 171 11.85 1.59 -2.97
N LEU A 172 11.77 0.41 -3.59
CA LEU A 172 11.38 -0.81 -2.92
C LEU A 172 12.60 -1.40 -2.21
N VAL A 173 12.47 -1.64 -0.91
CA VAL A 173 13.53 -2.21 -0.08
C VAL A 173 13.04 -3.56 0.41
N VAL A 174 13.74 -4.63 0.01
CA VAL A 174 13.32 -6.01 0.28
C VAL A 174 14.40 -6.79 1.04
N ASP A 175 13.97 -7.69 1.91
CA ASP A 175 14.83 -8.69 2.55
C ASP A 175 14.90 -9.94 1.66
N LEU A 176 16.11 -10.41 1.36
CA LEU A 176 16.38 -11.63 0.61
C LEU A 176 17.17 -12.66 1.44
N SER A 177 17.15 -12.56 2.77
CA SER A 177 17.81 -13.51 3.68
C SER A 177 17.22 -14.92 3.57
N GLY A 178 17.95 -15.89 4.12
CA GLY A 178 17.57 -17.31 4.08
C GLY A 178 16.29 -17.61 4.84
N SER A 179 15.90 -16.77 5.82
CA SER A 179 14.62 -16.92 6.53
C SER A 179 13.40 -16.62 5.66
N MET A 180 13.58 -15.99 4.49
CA MET A 180 12.49 -15.66 3.57
C MET A 180 11.88 -16.89 2.85
N ASN A 181 12.26 -18.11 3.22
CA ASN A 181 11.59 -19.36 2.86
C ASN A 181 11.16 -20.23 4.08
N ASP A 182 11.25 -19.71 5.31
CA ASP A 182 11.04 -20.49 6.52
C ASP A 182 9.60 -20.97 6.72
N ASP A 183 8.60 -20.23 6.23
CA ASP A 183 7.19 -20.61 6.35
C ASP A 183 6.87 -21.88 5.54
N GLY A 184 7.69 -22.18 4.53
CA GLY A 184 7.61 -23.40 3.73
C GLY A 184 8.32 -24.61 4.31
N LYS A 185 8.95 -24.51 5.49
CA LYS A 185 9.73 -25.62 6.10
C LYS A 185 8.93 -26.37 7.15
N ILE A 186 9.25 -27.65 7.36
CA ILE A 186 8.69 -28.54 8.39
C ILE A 186 8.77 -27.89 9.79
N LYS A 187 9.81 -27.08 10.04
CA LYS A 187 9.94 -26.35 11.32
C LYS A 187 8.79 -25.40 11.63
N SER A 188 8.00 -25.00 10.64
CA SER A 188 6.90 -24.04 10.76
C SER A 188 5.54 -24.68 11.05
N ILE A 189 5.49 -26.02 11.13
CA ILE A 189 4.27 -26.79 11.51
C ILE A 189 3.65 -26.32 12.84
N PRO A 190 4.39 -25.99 13.93
CA PRO A 190 3.80 -25.48 15.16
C PRO A 190 2.95 -24.21 14.97
N TYR A 191 3.30 -23.38 13.99
CA TYR A 191 2.73 -22.05 13.81
C TYR A 191 1.67 -22.00 12.72
N LEU A 192 1.87 -22.75 11.62
CA LEU A 192 1.01 -22.72 10.43
C LEU A 192 0.12 -23.96 10.28
N GLY A 193 0.44 -25.04 11.00
CA GLY A 193 -0.22 -26.32 10.89
C GLY A 193 0.34 -27.20 9.77
N ARG A 194 0.31 -28.53 10.00
CA ARG A 194 0.92 -29.52 9.09
C ARG A 194 0.41 -29.42 7.65
N ALA A 195 -0.90 -29.37 7.47
CA ALA A 195 -1.51 -29.37 6.14
C ALA A 195 -1.06 -28.17 5.29
N VAL A 196 -0.88 -27.00 5.90
CA VAL A 196 -0.43 -25.79 5.20
C VAL A 196 1.03 -25.93 4.75
N VAL A 197 1.91 -26.41 5.63
CA VAL A 197 3.32 -26.61 5.33
C VAL A 197 3.52 -27.68 4.25
N GLU A 198 2.84 -28.83 4.37
CA GLU A 198 2.92 -29.90 3.37
C GLU A 198 2.40 -29.46 2.00
N GLN A 199 1.31 -28.66 1.95
CA GLN A 199 0.82 -28.08 0.70
C GLN A 199 1.80 -27.10 0.09
N GLN A 200 2.49 -26.31 0.92
CA GLN A 200 3.51 -25.38 0.44
C GLN A 200 4.73 -26.13 -0.12
N LEU A 201 5.18 -27.19 0.54
CA LEU A 201 6.24 -28.07 0.03
C LEU A 201 5.83 -28.74 -1.29
N LEU A 202 4.57 -29.20 -1.41
CA LEU A 202 4.03 -29.76 -2.66
C LEU A 202 4.01 -28.72 -3.77
N LYS A 203 3.65 -27.48 -3.46
CA LYS A 203 3.64 -26.41 -4.44
C LYS A 203 5.04 -26.09 -4.95
N ILE A 204 6.02 -26.02 -4.07
CA ILE A 204 7.44 -25.83 -4.46
C ILE A 204 7.90 -26.98 -5.36
N TRP A 205 7.57 -28.22 -5.00
CA TRP A 205 7.85 -29.40 -5.81
C TRP A 205 7.23 -29.32 -7.22
N GLN A 206 5.98 -28.86 -7.32
CA GLN A 206 5.27 -28.68 -8.58
C GLN A 206 5.84 -27.53 -9.42
N ASP A 207 6.19 -26.41 -8.78
CA ASP A 207 6.83 -25.26 -9.44
C ASP A 207 8.18 -25.67 -10.06
N MET A 208 8.88 -26.64 -9.47
CA MET A 208 10.11 -27.26 -10.01
C MET A 208 9.86 -28.31 -11.10
N GLY A 209 8.62 -28.52 -11.53
CA GLY A 209 8.27 -29.52 -12.56
C GLY A 209 8.11 -30.94 -12.02
N SER A 210 7.96 -31.13 -10.71
CA SER A 210 7.82 -32.44 -10.05
C SER A 210 8.97 -33.42 -10.39
N PRO A 211 10.23 -33.04 -10.10
CA PRO A 211 11.40 -33.82 -10.51
C PRO A 211 11.38 -35.22 -9.87
N THR A 212 11.81 -36.27 -10.55
CA THR A 212 11.88 -37.61 -9.97
C THR A 212 13.33 -38.08 -9.84
N PHE A 213 13.67 -38.66 -8.70
CA PHE A 213 15.01 -39.19 -8.43
C PHE A 213 14.89 -40.62 -7.93
N GLY A 214 15.44 -41.56 -8.69
CA GLY A 214 15.26 -42.99 -8.41
C GLY A 214 13.78 -43.33 -8.37
N ASN A 215 13.36 -43.95 -7.28
CA ASN A 215 11.97 -44.33 -7.02
C ASN A 215 11.20 -43.28 -6.18
N MET A 216 11.79 -42.12 -5.88
CA MET A 216 11.16 -41.10 -5.04
C MET A 216 10.16 -40.25 -5.82
N GLY A 217 8.90 -40.27 -5.36
CA GLY A 217 7.89 -39.26 -5.67
C GLY A 217 7.80 -38.20 -4.57
N PHE A 218 6.75 -37.37 -4.58
CA PHE A 218 6.56 -36.36 -3.53
C PHE A 218 6.33 -36.96 -2.13
N THR A 219 5.45 -37.97 -2.06
CA THR A 219 5.12 -38.66 -0.81
C THR A 219 6.35 -39.37 -0.23
N THR A 220 6.50 -39.31 1.09
CA THR A 220 7.60 -39.97 1.76
C THR A 220 7.39 -41.48 1.86
N THR A 221 8.49 -42.22 1.84
CA THR A 221 8.53 -43.65 2.12
C THR A 221 9.46 -43.89 3.30
N TYR A 222 8.99 -44.68 4.26
CA TYR A 222 9.82 -45.10 5.39
C TYR A 222 10.88 -46.10 4.93
N VAL A 223 12.15 -45.83 5.26
CA VAL A 223 13.25 -46.78 5.07
C VAL A 223 13.90 -47.01 6.43
N ALA A 224 13.73 -48.20 6.97
CA ALA A 224 14.21 -48.52 8.31
C ALA A 224 15.74 -48.37 8.41
N PRO A 225 16.27 -47.77 9.49
CA PRO A 225 17.70 -47.79 9.75
C PRO A 225 18.14 -49.23 10.00
N SER A 226 19.22 -49.67 9.34
CA SER A 226 19.79 -51.00 9.56
C SER A 226 20.20 -51.15 11.02
N SER A 227 19.57 -52.05 11.76
CA SER A 227 19.93 -52.30 13.16
C SER A 227 21.37 -52.81 13.28
N SER A 228 22.18 -52.17 14.12
CA SER A 228 23.39 -52.79 14.65
C SER A 228 22.98 -53.89 15.65
N SER A 229 23.06 -55.15 15.21
CA SER A 229 23.16 -56.42 15.98
C SER A 229 22.57 -56.50 17.41
N GLU A 230 21.55 -57.38 17.52
CA GLU A 230 21.30 -58.36 18.60
C GLU A 230 21.52 -57.97 20.07
N GLU A 231 20.42 -57.80 20.83
CA GLU A 231 20.40 -58.17 22.26
C GLU A 231 19.69 -59.53 22.42
N SER A 232 20.50 -60.58 22.47
CA SER A 232 20.13 -61.86 23.09
C SER A 232 20.41 -61.76 24.59
N SER A 233 19.37 -62.03 25.38
CA SER A 233 19.41 -62.07 26.84
C SER A 233 20.38 -63.14 27.37
N SER A 234 21.37 -62.75 28.18
CA SER A 234 21.70 -63.48 29.41
C SER A 234 22.58 -62.65 30.37
N GLU A 235 22.28 -62.89 31.64
CA GLU A 235 22.71 -62.34 32.93
C GLU A 235 24.19 -61.96 33.15
N GLU A 236 24.34 -60.77 33.78
CA GLU A 236 25.09 -60.46 35.01
C GLU A 236 26.65 -60.32 35.03
N SER A 237 27.05 -59.20 35.64
CA SER A 237 28.24 -58.98 36.51
C SER A 237 29.48 -58.22 35.96
N SER A 238 29.60 -56.99 36.48
CA SER A 238 30.78 -56.37 37.12
C SER A 238 31.91 -55.70 36.30
N SER A 239 32.19 -54.48 36.78
CA SER A 239 33.46 -53.73 36.91
C SER A 239 33.99 -52.82 35.78
N LYS A 240 34.16 -51.54 36.17
CA LYS A 240 35.13 -50.47 35.81
C LYS A 240 36.10 -50.80 34.66
N GLU A 241 36.42 -49.91 33.72
CA GLU A 241 37.06 -48.59 33.90
C GLU A 241 37.17 -47.86 32.53
N SER A 242 37.52 -46.57 32.61
CA SER A 242 37.82 -45.59 31.54
C SER A 242 38.47 -46.10 30.24
N GLY A 243 37.97 -45.60 29.11
CA GLY A 243 38.67 -45.58 27.82
C GLY A 243 37.81 -44.85 26.79
N GLY A 244 38.26 -43.69 26.32
CA GLY A 244 37.61 -42.99 25.22
C GLY A 244 37.78 -43.78 23.93
N GLU A 245 36.71 -43.89 23.16
CA GLU A 245 36.78 -44.23 21.74
C GLU A 245 35.53 -43.66 21.06
N GLU A 246 35.78 -42.86 20.02
CA GLU A 246 34.78 -42.33 19.11
C GLU A 246 34.04 -43.51 18.45
N GLY A 247 32.85 -43.81 18.94
CA GLY A 247 31.92 -44.72 18.28
C GLY A 247 31.42 -44.09 16.99
N SER A 248 32.12 -44.34 15.89
CA SER A 248 31.63 -44.09 14.53
C SER A 248 30.36 -44.90 14.30
N SER A 249 29.21 -44.25 14.47
CA SER A 249 27.92 -44.74 13.97
C SER A 249 28.03 -44.82 12.44
N SER A 250 28.26 -46.03 11.91
CA SER A 250 28.24 -46.27 10.47
C SER A 250 26.82 -46.07 9.96
N THR A 251 26.50 -44.83 9.62
CA THR A 251 25.22 -44.43 9.08
C THR A 251 25.10 -45.05 7.69
N ASN A 252 24.09 -45.90 7.48
CA ASN A 252 24.02 -46.78 6.31
C ASN A 252 23.47 -46.06 5.07
N TYR A 253 24.19 -45.04 4.61
CA TYR A 253 23.80 -44.24 3.45
C TYR A 253 23.62 -45.09 2.19
N ALA A 254 24.47 -46.11 2.01
CA ALA A 254 24.44 -46.98 0.84
C ALA A 254 23.15 -47.82 0.76
N GLU A 255 22.68 -48.38 1.88
CA GLU A 255 21.41 -49.12 1.91
C GLU A 255 20.21 -48.23 1.65
N VAL A 256 20.19 -47.02 2.25
CA VAL A 256 19.11 -46.05 2.00
C VAL A 256 19.11 -45.60 0.54
N GLN A 257 20.28 -45.32 -0.04
CA GLN A 257 20.38 -44.99 -1.47
C GLN A 257 19.89 -46.14 -2.35
N ALA A 258 20.28 -47.38 -2.07
CA ALA A 258 19.83 -48.55 -2.82
C ALA A 258 18.30 -48.75 -2.72
N ALA A 259 17.74 -48.60 -1.52
CA ALA A 259 16.29 -48.70 -1.28
C ALA A 259 15.49 -47.65 -2.08
N LEU A 260 16.05 -46.44 -2.22
CA LEU A 260 15.43 -45.33 -2.95
C LEU A 260 15.78 -45.33 -4.46
N GLY A 261 16.67 -46.21 -4.91
CA GLY A 261 17.16 -46.24 -6.31
C GLY A 261 18.02 -45.02 -6.67
N LEU A 262 18.77 -44.48 -5.71
CA LEU A 262 19.63 -43.30 -5.86
C LEU A 262 21.10 -43.63 -6.12
N ASP A 263 21.48 -44.89 -5.97
CA ASP A 263 22.83 -45.44 -6.18
C ASP A 263 23.39 -45.18 -7.60
N THR A 264 22.51 -45.01 -8.58
CA THR A 264 22.85 -44.70 -9.98
C THR A 264 22.43 -43.30 -10.42
N VAL A 265 21.79 -42.53 -9.53
CA VAL A 265 21.23 -41.20 -9.84
C VAL A 265 22.19 -40.13 -9.33
N THR A 266 22.69 -39.30 -10.24
CA THR A 266 23.53 -38.16 -9.84
C THR A 266 22.69 -37.11 -9.11
N TYR A 267 23.19 -36.60 -7.99
CA TYR A 267 22.52 -35.53 -7.26
C TYR A 267 22.48 -34.24 -8.13
N PRO A 268 21.32 -33.55 -8.23
CA PRO A 268 21.10 -32.50 -9.21
C PRO A 268 21.88 -31.18 -8.98
N PHE A 269 22.31 -30.90 -7.74
CA PHE A 269 22.87 -29.58 -7.38
C PHE A 269 24.29 -29.66 -6.84
N ALA A 270 25.12 -28.67 -7.19
CA ALA A 270 26.47 -28.56 -6.65
C ALA A 270 26.46 -28.18 -5.15
N GLY A 271 27.45 -28.67 -4.39
CA GLY A 271 27.64 -28.32 -2.98
C GLY A 271 26.85 -29.18 -1.98
N SER A 272 26.20 -30.24 -2.44
CA SER A 272 25.51 -31.23 -1.60
C SER A 272 25.51 -32.59 -2.30
N SER A 273 25.10 -33.63 -1.59
CA SER A 273 25.00 -35.00 -2.08
C SER A 273 23.74 -35.70 -1.57
N TRP A 274 23.46 -36.90 -2.08
CA TRP A 274 22.45 -37.79 -1.50
C TRP A 274 22.79 -38.20 -0.06
N ASN A 275 24.08 -38.32 0.29
CA ASN A 275 24.48 -38.59 1.68
C ASN A 275 24.08 -37.45 2.61
N ASP A 276 24.27 -36.20 2.19
CA ASP A 276 23.89 -35.04 3.00
C ASP A 276 22.37 -34.97 3.19
N TYR A 277 21.60 -35.30 2.16
CA TYR A 277 20.14 -35.42 2.27
C TYR A 277 19.73 -36.55 3.23
N ILE A 278 20.33 -37.72 3.13
CA ILE A 278 20.01 -38.85 4.01
C ILE A 278 20.37 -38.52 5.45
N ALA A 279 21.56 -37.94 5.67
CA ALA A 279 21.99 -37.47 6.98
C ALA A 279 21.01 -36.43 7.55
N TYR A 280 20.54 -35.49 6.73
CA TYR A 280 19.53 -34.50 7.14
C TYR A 280 18.24 -35.16 7.63
N VAL A 281 17.69 -36.12 6.89
CA VAL A 281 16.45 -36.82 7.25
C VAL A 281 16.61 -37.61 8.55
N GLN A 282 17.79 -38.21 8.77
CA GLN A 282 18.08 -39.01 9.96
C GLN A 282 18.33 -38.17 11.21
N SER A 283 19.02 -37.04 11.08
CA SER A 283 19.53 -36.29 12.22
C SER A 283 18.75 -35.01 12.56
N ASN A 284 17.82 -34.55 11.71
CA ASN A 284 17.14 -33.29 11.96
C ASN A 284 16.06 -33.41 13.06
N PRO A 285 16.18 -32.67 14.19
CA PRO A 285 15.24 -32.76 15.30
C PRO A 285 13.79 -32.38 14.94
N MET A 286 13.62 -31.47 13.98
CA MET A 286 12.28 -31.04 13.55
C MET A 286 11.57 -32.12 12.75
N LEU A 287 12.30 -32.88 11.93
CA LEU A 287 11.74 -34.01 11.19
C LEU A 287 11.31 -35.10 12.18
N GLN A 288 12.17 -35.46 13.14
CA GLN A 288 11.84 -36.41 14.21
C GLN A 288 10.61 -35.98 15.02
N THR A 289 10.54 -34.71 15.42
CA THR A 289 9.40 -34.16 16.19
C THR A 289 8.07 -34.33 15.46
N PHE A 290 8.08 -34.28 14.13
CA PHE A 290 6.87 -34.40 13.30
C PHE A 290 6.69 -35.76 12.62
N GLY A 291 7.54 -36.75 12.92
CA GLY A 291 7.43 -38.10 12.37
C GLY A 291 7.84 -38.20 10.89
N TYR A 292 8.80 -37.37 10.47
CA TYR A 292 9.47 -37.46 9.18
C TYR A 292 10.91 -38.01 9.29
N ASP A 293 11.29 -38.51 10.46
CA ASP A 293 12.51 -39.29 10.63
C ASP A 293 12.46 -40.55 9.78
N ASP A 294 13.53 -40.81 9.05
CA ASP A 294 13.64 -41.93 8.11
C ASP A 294 12.52 -41.99 7.05
N GLN A 295 11.84 -40.87 6.80
CA GLN A 295 10.82 -40.70 5.77
C GLN A 295 11.43 -39.96 4.58
N TYR A 296 11.69 -40.70 3.50
CA TYR A 296 12.39 -40.16 2.33
C TYR A 296 11.42 -39.93 1.18
N GLY A 297 11.40 -38.73 0.62
CA GLY A 297 10.61 -38.39 -0.57
C GLY A 297 10.74 -36.91 -0.92
N GLY A 298 9.99 -36.45 -1.92
CA GLY A 298 10.01 -35.06 -2.36
C GLY A 298 9.67 -34.08 -1.24
N LEU A 299 8.78 -34.43 -0.30
CA LEU A 299 8.45 -33.59 0.86
C LEU A 299 9.69 -33.27 1.72
N THR A 300 10.43 -34.28 2.15
CA THR A 300 11.64 -34.08 2.98
C THR A 300 12.83 -33.60 2.15
N LEU A 301 12.87 -33.90 0.86
CA LEU A 301 13.88 -33.40 -0.07
C LEU A 301 13.73 -31.90 -0.35
N ILE A 302 12.51 -31.39 -0.55
CA ILE A 302 12.27 -29.95 -0.66
C ILE A 302 12.65 -29.27 0.65
N ASP A 303 12.22 -29.81 1.81
CA ASP A 303 12.57 -29.22 3.10
C ASP A 303 14.10 -29.15 3.31
N PHE A 304 14.82 -30.21 2.90
CA PHE A 304 16.28 -30.20 2.83
C PHE A 304 16.80 -29.09 1.92
N TRP A 305 16.30 -28.95 0.69
CA TRP A 305 16.75 -27.89 -0.23
C TRP A 305 16.51 -26.49 0.32
N LEU A 306 15.37 -26.24 0.96
CA LEU A 306 15.07 -24.98 1.61
C LEU A 306 16.01 -24.70 2.79
N SER A 307 16.44 -25.74 3.53
CA SER A 307 17.45 -25.61 4.60
C SER A 307 18.83 -25.23 4.08
N GLN A 308 19.11 -25.51 2.80
CA GLN A 308 20.37 -25.24 2.13
C GLN A 308 20.33 -23.97 1.25
N ALA A 309 19.27 -23.17 1.32
CA ALA A 309 19.07 -21.93 0.57
C ALA A 309 19.99 -20.80 1.08
N ASN A 310 21.30 -20.99 0.92
CA ASN A 310 22.34 -20.09 1.42
C ASN A 310 22.87 -19.13 0.35
N ASN A 311 22.82 -19.52 -0.93
CA ASN A 311 23.24 -18.70 -2.07
C ASN A 311 22.59 -19.23 -3.36
N SER A 312 22.18 -18.34 -4.27
CA SER A 312 21.68 -18.70 -5.61
C SER A 312 22.64 -19.54 -6.44
N SER A 313 23.95 -19.42 -6.21
CA SER A 313 24.96 -20.19 -6.95
C SER A 313 24.95 -21.69 -6.62
N THR A 314 24.60 -22.06 -5.39
CA THR A 314 24.50 -23.47 -4.97
C THR A 314 23.09 -24.03 -5.20
N ARG A 315 22.09 -23.16 -5.32
CA ARG A 315 20.67 -23.51 -5.51
C ARG A 315 20.01 -22.64 -6.59
N PRO A 316 20.35 -22.80 -7.88
CA PRO A 316 19.91 -21.89 -8.95
C PRO A 316 18.46 -22.06 -9.39
N GLU A 317 17.70 -22.98 -8.82
CA GLU A 317 16.31 -23.27 -9.24
C GLU A 317 15.26 -22.69 -8.29
N LEU A 318 15.62 -22.33 -7.06
CA LEU A 318 14.63 -21.89 -6.05
C LEU A 318 13.93 -20.58 -6.44
N TRP A 319 14.56 -19.71 -7.25
CA TRP A 319 13.92 -18.48 -7.74
C TRP A 319 12.64 -18.74 -8.55
N GLN A 320 12.53 -19.92 -9.18
CA GLN A 320 11.35 -20.32 -9.96
C GLN A 320 10.17 -20.73 -9.07
N THR A 321 10.43 -20.95 -7.78
CA THR A 321 9.45 -21.47 -6.82
C THR A 321 8.81 -20.34 -6.03
N GLN A 322 7.60 -20.60 -5.52
CA GLN A 322 6.86 -19.68 -4.66
C GLN A 322 7.07 -19.99 -3.17
N GLU A 323 8.32 -20.21 -2.76
CA GLU A 323 8.69 -20.39 -1.36
C GLU A 323 8.21 -19.20 -0.49
N GLN A 324 7.84 -19.43 0.76
CA GLN A 324 7.19 -18.40 1.60
C GLN A 324 8.08 -17.98 2.77
N PRO A 325 8.16 -16.68 3.11
CA PRO A 325 7.33 -15.57 2.61
C PRO A 325 7.78 -14.87 1.31
N ILE A 326 8.93 -15.19 0.70
CA ILE A 326 9.42 -14.41 -0.47
C ILE A 326 8.46 -14.44 -1.67
N GLY A 327 7.69 -15.51 -1.87
CA GLY A 327 6.66 -15.61 -2.89
C GLY A 327 5.56 -14.57 -2.72
N ALA A 328 5.15 -14.29 -1.48
CA ALA A 328 4.23 -13.20 -1.18
C ALA A 328 4.86 -11.82 -1.44
N VAL A 329 6.16 -11.64 -1.14
CA VAL A 329 6.90 -10.41 -1.47
C VAL A 329 6.97 -10.19 -2.97
N LYS A 330 7.34 -11.22 -3.76
CA LYS A 330 7.35 -11.18 -5.23
C LYS A 330 6.00 -10.74 -5.79
N SER A 331 4.92 -11.36 -5.30
CA SER A 331 3.56 -11.03 -5.71
C SER A 331 3.16 -9.60 -5.34
N SER A 332 3.60 -9.12 -4.17
CA SER A 332 3.34 -7.76 -3.70
C SER A 332 4.08 -6.70 -4.52
N VAL A 333 5.34 -6.98 -4.87
CA VAL A 333 6.14 -6.11 -5.75
C VAL A 333 5.54 -6.06 -7.14
N GLN A 334 5.09 -7.20 -7.70
CA GLN A 334 4.39 -7.24 -8.98
C GLN A 334 3.12 -6.39 -8.95
N LEU A 335 2.26 -6.59 -7.95
CA LEU A 335 1.02 -5.82 -7.82
C LEU A 335 1.28 -4.32 -7.71
N TYR A 336 2.30 -3.93 -6.94
CA TYR A 336 2.71 -2.52 -6.83
C TYR A 336 3.16 -1.97 -8.19
N CYS A 337 4.02 -2.69 -8.91
CA CYS A 337 4.50 -2.28 -10.23
C CYS A 337 3.37 -2.24 -11.26
N ASP A 338 2.39 -3.14 -11.20
CA ASP A 338 1.20 -3.13 -12.07
C ASP A 338 0.34 -1.88 -11.81
N ILE A 339 0.14 -1.52 -10.54
CA ILE A 339 -0.62 -0.31 -10.16
C ILE A 339 0.11 0.96 -10.62
N VAL A 340 1.42 1.04 -10.40
CA VAL A 340 2.23 2.18 -10.83
C VAL A 340 2.31 2.25 -12.35
N GLY A 341 2.57 1.14 -13.04
CA GLY A 341 2.64 1.08 -14.50
C GLY A 341 1.29 1.38 -15.17
N TYR A 342 0.18 1.06 -14.50
CA TYR A 342 -1.16 1.45 -14.94
C TYR A 342 -1.47 2.94 -14.68
N SER A 343 -0.90 3.52 -13.63
CA SER A 343 -0.96 4.95 -13.35
C SER A 343 0.04 5.67 -14.24
N SER A 344 -0.38 6.24 -15.37
CA SER A 344 0.51 6.89 -16.36
C SER A 344 1.20 8.19 -15.90
N GLY A 345 1.65 8.27 -14.65
CA GLY A 345 2.62 9.29 -14.23
C GLY A 345 3.99 8.95 -14.78
N ASP A 346 4.86 9.95 -14.90
CA ASP A 346 6.31 9.76 -15.06
C ASP A 346 6.94 9.19 -13.77
N ASP A 347 6.27 8.21 -13.13
CA ASP A 347 6.70 7.58 -11.90
C ASP A 347 7.92 6.69 -12.18
N ARG A 348 8.87 6.66 -11.24
CA ARG A 348 10.02 5.77 -11.30
C ARG A 348 10.02 4.86 -10.09
N VAL A 349 10.36 3.60 -10.33
CA VAL A 349 10.51 2.60 -9.28
C VAL A 349 11.94 2.07 -9.32
N GLY A 350 12.56 1.93 -8.15
CA GLY A 350 13.83 1.26 -7.95
C GLY A 350 13.68 0.09 -6.99
N LEU A 351 14.68 -0.79 -6.95
CA LEU A 351 14.71 -1.96 -6.07
C LEU A 351 16.08 -2.10 -5.42
N VAL A 352 16.06 -2.32 -4.12
CA VAL A 352 17.22 -2.59 -3.28
C VAL A 352 16.95 -3.83 -2.44
N ALA A 353 17.91 -4.75 -2.41
CA ALA A 353 17.86 -5.97 -1.60
C ALA A 353 18.88 -5.90 -0.44
N TYR A 354 18.47 -6.15 0.80
CA TYR A 354 19.39 -6.22 1.94
C TYR A 354 20.00 -7.61 2.14
N SER A 355 21.32 -7.67 2.38
CA SER A 355 22.08 -8.91 2.65
C SER A 355 23.46 -8.64 3.29
N TYR A 356 24.01 -9.61 4.04
CA TYR A 356 25.30 -9.56 4.78
C TYR A 356 26.45 -10.24 3.96
N PRO A 357 27.73 -9.77 3.92
CA PRO A 357 28.57 -9.46 5.10
C PRO A 357 29.36 -8.13 5.14
N ASP A 358 29.22 -7.18 4.21
CA ASP A 358 29.99 -5.93 4.26
C ASP A 358 29.15 -4.68 4.63
N THR A 359 29.87 -3.59 4.97
CA THR A 359 29.33 -2.27 5.37
C THR A 359 28.45 -1.59 4.31
N SER A 360 28.23 -2.26 3.18
CA SER A 360 27.37 -1.83 2.07
C SER A 360 25.96 -2.41 2.15
N GLY A 361 25.73 -3.53 2.86
CA GLY A 361 24.46 -4.09 3.39
C GLY A 361 23.24 -4.26 2.46
N ALA A 362 23.23 -3.59 1.33
CA ALA A 362 22.12 -3.33 0.44
C ALA A 362 22.67 -3.35 -1.00
N ILE A 363 22.11 -4.23 -1.81
CA ILE A 363 22.45 -4.40 -3.21
C ILE A 363 21.41 -3.64 -4.02
N LEU A 364 21.86 -2.66 -4.81
CA LEU A 364 21.01 -1.97 -5.76
C LEU A 364 20.70 -2.92 -6.94
N GLU A 365 19.53 -3.53 -6.89
CA GLU A 365 19.03 -4.45 -7.91
C GLU A 365 18.59 -3.71 -9.17
N SER A 366 17.96 -2.55 -8.97
CA SER A 366 17.54 -1.66 -10.04
C SER A 366 17.63 -0.21 -9.57
N PRO A 367 18.32 0.69 -10.29
CA PRO A 367 18.16 2.12 -10.07
C PRO A 367 16.70 2.53 -10.38
N LEU A 368 16.36 3.77 -10.04
CA LEU A 368 15.07 4.36 -10.41
C LEU A 368 14.88 4.29 -11.94
N THR A 369 13.84 3.59 -12.37
CA THR A 369 13.52 3.38 -13.78
C THR A 369 12.04 3.66 -14.07
N TYR A 370 11.76 4.13 -15.28
CA TYR A 370 10.40 4.25 -15.82
C TYR A 370 9.85 2.90 -16.29
N ASP A 371 10.72 1.93 -16.56
CA ASP A 371 10.32 0.55 -16.83
C ASP A 371 10.05 -0.18 -15.51
N VAL A 372 8.92 0.16 -14.89
CA VAL A 372 8.52 -0.38 -13.59
C VAL A 372 8.29 -1.90 -13.62
N ASN A 373 7.93 -2.46 -14.77
CA ASN A 373 7.72 -3.90 -14.91
C ASN A 373 9.04 -4.68 -14.98
N ALA A 374 10.14 -4.05 -15.42
CA ALA A 374 11.48 -4.63 -15.28
C ALA A 374 11.85 -4.85 -13.80
N VAL A 375 11.42 -3.96 -12.89
CA VAL A 375 11.67 -4.11 -11.45
C VAL A 375 11.01 -5.37 -10.90
N ALA A 376 9.74 -5.61 -11.25
CA ALA A 376 9.03 -6.82 -10.85
C ALA A 376 9.69 -8.08 -11.43
N SER A 377 10.13 -8.01 -12.68
CA SER A 377 10.85 -9.11 -13.35
C SER A 377 12.16 -9.47 -12.63
N ILE A 378 12.91 -8.48 -12.17
CA ILE A 378 14.12 -8.70 -11.35
C ILE A 378 13.76 -9.44 -10.06
N MET A 379 12.73 -8.99 -9.34
CA MET A 379 12.30 -9.61 -8.08
C MET A 379 11.88 -11.08 -8.27
N TRP A 380 11.21 -11.41 -9.37
CA TRP A 380 10.84 -12.79 -9.68
C TRP A 380 12.04 -13.70 -9.91
N GLN A 381 13.18 -13.16 -10.34
CA GLN A 381 14.46 -13.86 -10.49
C GLN A 381 15.30 -13.88 -9.19
N ARG A 382 14.71 -13.56 -8.04
CA ARG A 382 15.36 -13.66 -6.72
C ARG A 382 14.77 -14.81 -5.90
N GLN A 383 15.52 -15.27 -4.91
CA GLN A 383 15.13 -16.38 -4.02
C GLN A 383 15.52 -16.06 -2.59
N ALA A 384 15.04 -16.83 -1.62
CA ALA A 384 15.52 -16.73 -0.25
C ALA A 384 17.03 -17.08 -0.20
N GLY A 385 17.79 -16.25 0.53
CA GLY A 385 19.24 -16.35 0.57
C GLY A 385 19.92 -16.12 -0.78
N HIS A 386 19.35 -15.29 -1.68
CA HIS A 386 19.87 -15.14 -3.06
C HIS A 386 21.37 -14.82 -3.10
N TYR A 387 21.82 -13.92 -2.23
CA TYR A 387 23.22 -13.50 -2.10
C TYR A 387 23.91 -14.17 -0.90
N SER A 388 23.24 -14.15 0.24
CA SER A 388 23.73 -14.66 1.51
C SER A 388 22.53 -14.98 2.42
N PRO A 389 22.63 -15.96 3.33
CA PRO A 389 21.51 -16.35 4.17
C PRO A 389 21.22 -15.33 5.29
N TYR A 390 22.13 -14.39 5.57
CA TYR A 390 22.00 -13.47 6.70
C TYR A 390 21.44 -12.11 6.26
N THR A 391 20.63 -11.50 7.14
CA THR A 391 20.05 -10.17 6.96
C THR A 391 20.88 -9.11 7.67
N ASN A 392 20.88 -7.88 7.14
CA ASN A 392 21.49 -6.71 7.77
C ASN A 392 20.53 -5.51 7.83
N ILE A 393 19.21 -5.75 7.77
CA ILE A 393 18.20 -4.70 7.67
C ILE A 393 18.12 -3.77 8.91
N GLY A 394 18.79 -4.13 10.01
CA GLY A 394 18.76 -3.39 11.28
C GLY A 394 20.09 -2.79 11.75
N ALA A 395 21.17 -2.85 10.96
CA ALA A 395 22.49 -2.34 11.36
C ALA A 395 22.80 -0.93 10.86
#